data_AF-A0A3A9VHE0-F1
#
_entry.id   AF-A0A3A9VHE0-F1
#
_cell.length_a   1.000
_cell.length_b   1.000
_cell.length_c   1.000
_cell.angle_alpha   90.00
_cell.angle_beta   90.00
_cell.angle_gamma   90.00
#
_symmetry.space_group_name_H-M   'P 1'
#
loop_
_entity.id
_entity.type
_entity.pdbx_description
1 polymer ?
#
loop_
_entity_poly.entity_id
_entity_poly.type
_entity_poly.pdbx_seq_one_letter_code
_entity_poly.pdbx_strand_id
1 'polypeptide(L)'
;MKKIFLVAAALLGMISCESENDTIMPQGVGDESSISLNKEIFSFKNWDEFRQRYLEFAKLDTEMLEMQTFFSSDRALGVDLSYALQGILNKDHQFKVAGKTIWFDDGKFYELDDTIDLDVQKSNRTALRQVGSVIAGPITLDSQGEASAGKSILDNNQREFRKQKYIENCGTGAVQGTSPRAFKYVHEIFAETITSGAPGFEVSQYAIHLRVKLEYNHKRRRWRLSGERREISISVSNSSVLRNRIGQPIRPHPSDISVGSVTFSSQCASHQSRLLNSINAAGPIAGANWDIRVNGVITEKMVGDVSANRWRDTINW
;
A
#
# COMPACT_ATOMS: atom_id res chain seq x y z
N MET A 1 -44.50 -21.61 42.05
CA MET A 1 -45.66 -22.19 41.33
C MET A 1 -45.36 -22.17 39.83
N LYS A 2 -45.37 -23.35 39.21
CA LYS A 2 -45.28 -23.56 37.76
C LYS A 2 -46.47 -22.89 37.06
N LYS A 3 -46.28 -22.35 35.85
CA LYS A 3 -47.04 -22.72 34.64
C LYS A 3 -46.53 -21.91 33.43
N ILE A 4 -45.93 -22.65 32.51
CA ILE A 4 -45.70 -22.32 31.11
C ILE A 4 -47.06 -22.39 30.41
N PHE A 5 -47.38 -21.42 29.55
CA PHE A 5 -48.39 -21.56 28.51
C PHE A 5 -47.74 -21.29 27.15
N LEU A 6 -47.66 -22.36 26.37
CA LEU A 6 -47.68 -22.32 24.90
C LEU A 6 -49.08 -21.92 24.44
N VAL A 7 -49.19 -21.25 23.29
CA VAL A 7 -49.99 -21.67 22.12
C VAL A 7 -49.80 -20.65 21.00
N ALA A 8 -49.64 -21.18 19.79
CA ALA A 8 -49.44 -20.53 18.51
C ALA A 8 -50.72 -19.98 17.89
N ALA A 9 -50.59 -19.07 16.92
CA ALA A 9 -51.55 -18.91 15.82
C ALA A 9 -50.86 -18.27 14.60
N ALA A 10 -50.79 -19.03 13.52
CA ALA A 10 -50.52 -18.54 12.18
C ALA A 10 -51.80 -17.94 11.59
N LEU A 11 -51.69 -16.86 10.81
CA LEU A 11 -52.73 -16.48 9.85
C LEU A 11 -52.11 -15.74 8.65
N LEU A 12 -52.47 -16.28 7.49
CA LEU A 12 -52.15 -15.85 6.14
C LEU A 12 -52.76 -14.49 5.80
N GLY A 13 -52.13 -13.78 4.86
CA GLY A 13 -52.74 -12.65 4.17
C GLY A 13 -51.92 -12.25 2.94
N MET A 14 -52.22 -12.87 1.80
CA MET A 14 -51.80 -12.39 0.49
C MET A 14 -52.60 -11.13 0.15
N ILE A 15 -51.94 -10.08 -0.33
CA ILE A 15 -52.56 -9.10 -1.24
C ILE A 15 -51.58 -8.86 -2.38
N SER A 16 -52.01 -9.32 -3.56
CA SER A 16 -51.50 -8.95 -4.87
C SER A 16 -51.88 -7.49 -5.17
N CYS A 17 -50.96 -6.74 -5.78
CA CYS A 17 -51.30 -5.59 -6.62
C CYS A 17 -50.18 -5.43 -7.67
N GLU A 18 -50.46 -5.88 -8.89
CA GLU A 18 -49.80 -5.40 -10.10
C GLU A 18 -50.56 -4.16 -10.60
N SER A 19 -49.83 -3.10 -10.94
CA SER A 19 -50.10 -2.27 -12.11
C SER A 19 -48.86 -1.46 -12.46
N GLU A 20 -48.41 -1.63 -13.70
CA GLU A 20 -47.30 -0.95 -14.37
C GLU A 20 -47.40 0.58 -14.31
N ASN A 21 -46.24 1.23 -14.17
CA ASN A 21 -46.00 2.50 -14.86
C ASN A 21 -44.49 2.65 -15.09
N ASP A 22 -44.10 2.52 -16.34
CA ASP A 22 -42.76 2.82 -16.84
C ASP A 22 -42.40 4.28 -16.53
N THR A 23 -41.36 4.46 -15.73
CA THR A 23 -40.57 5.69 -15.78
C THR A 23 -39.11 5.30 -15.96
N ILE A 24 -38.60 5.62 -17.13
CA ILE A 24 -37.24 5.41 -17.61
C ILE A 24 -36.26 6.05 -16.62
N MET A 25 -35.46 5.22 -15.94
CA MET A 25 -34.22 5.64 -15.27
C MET A 25 -33.04 5.06 -16.06
N PRO A 26 -31.97 5.86 -16.29
CA PRO A 26 -30.93 5.51 -17.23
C PRO A 26 -30.08 4.34 -16.72
N GLN A 27 -29.76 3.44 -17.64
CA GLN A 27 -28.70 2.44 -17.49
C GLN A 27 -27.39 3.13 -17.08
N GLY A 28 -26.94 2.84 -15.86
CA GLY A 28 -25.61 3.16 -15.35
C GLY A 28 -24.87 1.87 -15.05
N VAL A 29 -23.89 1.56 -15.89
CA VAL A 29 -22.91 0.47 -15.75
C VAL A 29 -22.18 0.60 -14.41
N GLY A 30 -22.03 -0.51 -13.68
CA GLY A 30 -21.20 -0.55 -12.49
C GLY A 30 -21.47 -1.77 -11.62
N ASP A 31 -21.04 -2.94 -12.09
CA ASP A 31 -20.90 -4.13 -11.26
C ASP A 31 -19.76 -3.86 -10.26
N GLU A 32 -20.05 -3.12 -9.19
CA GLU A 32 -19.16 -2.99 -8.04
C GLU A 32 -19.19 -4.32 -7.29
N SER A 33 -18.37 -5.26 -7.76
CA SER A 33 -18.07 -6.47 -7.04
C SER A 33 -17.44 -6.08 -5.71
N SER A 34 -18.22 -6.13 -4.63
CA SER A 34 -17.70 -6.16 -3.27
C SER A 34 -16.81 -7.40 -3.14
N ILE A 35 -15.50 -7.20 -3.26
CA ILE A 35 -14.52 -8.27 -3.07
C ILE A 35 -14.53 -8.59 -1.58
N SER A 36 -15.31 -9.61 -1.19
CA SER A 36 -15.26 -10.16 0.16
C SER A 36 -13.90 -10.83 0.38
N LEU A 37 -13.25 -10.47 1.51
CA LEU A 37 -11.97 -10.99 1.99
C LEU A 37 -12.05 -12.47 2.48
N ASN A 38 -12.92 -13.27 1.89
CA ASN A 38 -13.11 -14.69 2.21
C ASN A 38 -12.07 -15.62 1.55
N LYS A 39 -10.94 -15.07 1.07
CA LYS A 39 -9.87 -15.84 0.44
C LYS A 39 -8.67 -15.93 1.37
N GLU A 40 -8.17 -17.14 1.61
CA GLU A 40 -6.94 -17.38 2.38
C GLU A 40 -5.67 -16.97 1.61
N ILE A 41 -5.78 -16.85 0.29
CA ILE A 41 -4.68 -16.50 -0.62
C ILE A 41 -5.20 -15.81 -1.88
N PHE A 42 -4.55 -14.73 -2.32
CA PHE A 42 -4.86 -14.11 -3.62
C PHE A 42 -4.37 -15.03 -4.75
N SER A 43 -5.17 -15.16 -5.79
CA SER A 43 -4.87 -16.01 -6.95
C SER A 43 -5.03 -15.21 -8.24
N PHE A 44 -4.01 -15.27 -9.08
CA PHE A 44 -3.93 -14.59 -10.37
C PHE A 44 -3.73 -15.63 -11.48
N LYS A 45 -4.36 -15.41 -12.63
CA LYS A 45 -4.25 -16.27 -13.81
C LYS A 45 -2.82 -16.33 -14.33
N ASN A 46 -2.11 -15.19 -14.32
CA ASN A 46 -0.75 -15.06 -14.80
C ASN A 46 -0.05 -13.84 -14.17
N TRP A 47 1.22 -13.63 -14.51
CA TRP A 47 2.00 -12.50 -13.99
C TRP A 47 1.51 -11.14 -14.48
N ASP A 48 0.84 -11.06 -15.64
CA ASP A 48 0.27 -9.82 -16.15
C ASP A 48 -0.89 -9.37 -15.26
N GLU A 49 -1.78 -10.30 -14.91
CA GLU A 49 -2.89 -10.03 -13.98
C GLU A 49 -2.36 -9.65 -12.59
N PHE A 50 -1.33 -10.35 -12.08
CA PHE A 50 -0.68 -9.97 -10.82
C PHE A 50 -0.20 -8.51 -10.86
N ARG A 51 0.51 -8.10 -11.92
CA ARG A 51 1.03 -6.73 -12.06
C ARG A 51 -0.08 -5.70 -12.20
N GLN A 52 -1.16 -6.04 -12.91
CA GLN A 52 -2.32 -5.16 -13.02
C GLN A 52 -3.01 -4.98 -11.66
N ARG A 53 -3.27 -6.07 -10.92
CA ARG A 53 -3.89 -6.03 -9.59
C ARG A 53 -3.03 -5.28 -8.58
N TYR A 54 -1.72 -5.46 -8.63
CA TYR A 54 -0.79 -4.64 -7.85
C TYR A 54 -0.99 -3.14 -8.12
N LEU A 55 -1.07 -2.72 -9.39
CA LEU A 55 -1.26 -1.31 -9.74
C LEU A 55 -2.64 -0.78 -9.33
N GLU A 56 -3.67 -1.62 -9.36
CA GLU A 56 -5.00 -1.28 -8.84
C GLU A 56 -4.94 -1.03 -7.33
N PHE A 57 -4.31 -1.93 -6.56
CA PHE A 57 -4.12 -1.77 -5.12
C PHE A 57 -3.22 -0.59 -4.77
N ALA A 58 -2.20 -0.29 -5.57
CA ALA A 58 -1.31 0.87 -5.39
C ALA A 58 -2.01 2.23 -5.52
N LYS A 59 -3.21 2.26 -6.12
CA LYS A 59 -4.04 3.47 -6.23
C LYS A 59 -5.00 3.64 -5.05
N LEU A 60 -5.26 2.58 -4.29
CA LEU A 60 -6.17 2.63 -3.15
C LEU A 60 -5.57 3.47 -2.01
N ASP A 61 -6.45 4.10 -1.24
CA ASP A 61 -6.05 4.60 0.07
C ASP A 61 -5.84 3.45 1.05
N THR A 62 -5.20 3.75 2.18
CA THR A 62 -4.74 2.72 3.11
C THR A 62 -5.92 2.03 3.77
N GLU A 63 -7.00 2.75 4.03
CA GLU A 63 -8.24 2.25 4.59
C GLU A 63 -8.96 1.28 3.63
N MET A 64 -9.08 1.63 2.35
CA MET A 64 -9.61 0.72 1.32
C MET A 64 -8.73 -0.50 1.14
N LEU A 65 -7.41 -0.33 1.23
CA LEU A 65 -6.48 -1.43 1.13
C LEU A 65 -6.62 -2.42 2.30
N GLU A 66 -6.77 -1.93 3.54
CA GLU A 66 -7.08 -2.78 4.71
C GLU A 66 -8.42 -3.52 4.55
N MET A 67 -9.42 -2.90 3.90
CA MET A 67 -10.74 -3.52 3.68
C MET A 67 -10.81 -4.50 2.51
N GLN A 68 -9.88 -4.45 1.57
CA GLN A 68 -9.95 -5.23 0.32
C GLN A 68 -8.82 -6.25 0.18
N THR A 69 -7.78 -6.18 1.03
CA THR A 69 -6.55 -6.96 0.90
C THR A 69 -6.04 -7.49 2.24
N PHE A 70 -4.89 -8.17 2.26
CA PHE A 70 -4.24 -8.63 3.49
C PHE A 70 -3.37 -7.57 4.17
N PHE A 71 -3.43 -6.31 3.71
CA PHE A 71 -2.62 -5.24 4.26
C PHE A 71 -3.02 -4.96 5.71
N SER A 72 -2.02 -4.77 6.57
CA SER A 72 -2.21 -4.34 7.95
C SER A 72 -1.01 -3.54 8.40
N SER A 73 -1.26 -2.36 8.97
CA SER A 73 -0.22 -1.46 9.49
C SER A 73 0.58 -2.04 10.66
N ASP A 74 0.01 -3.01 11.39
CA ASP A 74 0.67 -3.67 12.52
C ASP A 74 1.55 -4.87 12.10
N ARG A 75 1.50 -5.26 10.82
CA ARG A 75 2.21 -6.43 10.31
C ARG A 75 3.64 -6.08 9.92
N ALA A 76 4.61 -6.64 10.64
CA ALA A 76 6.03 -6.51 10.29
C ALA A 76 6.46 -7.64 9.33
N LEU A 77 6.85 -7.29 8.11
CA LEU A 77 7.38 -8.24 7.11
C LEU A 77 8.92 -8.37 7.13
N GLY A 78 9.61 -7.57 7.95
CA GLY A 78 11.08 -7.55 8.01
C GLY A 78 11.77 -6.88 6.80
N VAL A 79 11.01 -6.56 5.75
CA VAL A 79 11.46 -5.84 4.54
C VAL A 79 10.50 -4.67 4.30
N ASP A 80 11.01 -3.53 3.85
CA ASP A 80 10.18 -2.37 3.50
C ASP A 80 9.62 -2.56 2.08
N LEU A 81 8.31 -2.78 1.96
CA LEU A 81 7.57 -3.04 0.71
C LEU A 81 6.43 -2.05 0.55
N SER A 82 5.99 -1.77 -0.68
CA SER A 82 4.78 -0.98 -0.93
C SER A 82 3.56 -1.59 -0.24
N TYR A 83 2.66 -0.75 0.27
CA TYR A 83 1.46 -1.24 0.94
C TYR A 83 0.63 -2.15 0.01
N ALA A 84 0.60 -1.84 -1.29
CA ALA A 84 -0.06 -2.66 -2.30
C ALA A 84 0.49 -4.10 -2.36
N LEU A 85 1.82 -4.26 -2.40
CA LEU A 85 2.42 -5.59 -2.39
C LEU A 85 2.19 -6.30 -1.05
N GLN A 86 2.30 -5.58 0.07
CA GLN A 86 1.94 -6.13 1.39
C GLN A 86 0.49 -6.63 1.43
N GLY A 87 -0.43 -5.94 0.74
CA GLY A 87 -1.83 -6.33 0.60
C GLY A 87 -2.05 -7.62 -0.18
N ILE A 88 -1.18 -7.94 -1.13
CA ILE A 88 -1.27 -9.18 -1.90
C ILE A 88 -0.79 -10.39 -1.07
N LEU A 89 0.19 -10.18 -0.20
CA LEU A 89 0.81 -11.24 0.58
C LEU A 89 -0.10 -11.66 1.75
N ASN A 90 -0.57 -12.92 1.75
CA ASN A 90 -1.29 -13.47 2.91
C ASN A 90 -0.36 -13.58 4.14
N LYS A 91 -0.88 -14.01 5.30
CA LYS A 91 -0.12 -14.14 6.56
C LYS A 91 1.20 -14.92 6.46
N ASP A 92 1.29 -15.86 5.51
CA ASP A 92 2.44 -16.75 5.28
C ASP A 92 3.40 -16.24 4.19
N HIS A 93 3.20 -15.00 3.74
CA HIS A 93 3.91 -14.33 2.63
C HIS A 93 3.68 -15.02 1.28
N GLN A 94 2.44 -15.45 1.01
CA GLN A 94 2.11 -16.22 -0.18
C GLN A 94 1.01 -15.60 -1.03
N PHE A 95 1.04 -15.92 -2.32
CA PHE A 95 -0.01 -15.68 -3.31
C PHE A 95 0.06 -16.78 -4.38
N LYS A 96 -0.93 -16.89 -5.28
CA LYS A 96 -0.92 -17.85 -6.39
C LYS A 96 -0.85 -17.15 -7.74
N VAL A 97 -0.01 -17.66 -8.64
CA VAL A 97 0.05 -17.22 -10.05
C VAL A 97 0.04 -18.45 -10.95
N ALA A 98 -0.82 -18.48 -11.96
CA ALA A 98 -0.94 -19.60 -12.90
C ALA A 98 -1.13 -20.95 -12.20
N GLY A 99 -1.90 -20.95 -11.10
CA GLY A 99 -2.17 -22.14 -10.29
C GLY A 99 -1.03 -22.57 -9.36
N LYS A 100 0.13 -21.89 -9.39
CA LYS A 100 1.29 -22.18 -8.54
C LYS A 100 1.33 -21.28 -7.32
N THR A 101 1.64 -21.86 -6.16
CA THR A 101 1.86 -21.09 -4.93
C THR A 101 3.24 -20.43 -4.98
N ILE A 102 3.26 -19.11 -4.82
CA ILE A 102 4.47 -18.29 -4.78
C ILE A 102 4.68 -17.82 -3.35
N TRP A 103 5.88 -18.06 -2.82
CA TRP A 103 6.32 -17.60 -1.51
C TRP A 103 7.30 -16.43 -1.66
N PHE A 104 7.01 -15.35 -0.95
CA PHE A 104 7.89 -14.20 -0.82
C PHE A 104 8.78 -14.34 0.42
N ASP A 105 10.09 -14.30 0.20
CA ASP A 105 11.11 -14.31 1.25
C ASP A 105 12.29 -13.44 0.84
N ASP A 106 12.67 -12.51 1.73
CA ASP A 106 13.90 -11.70 1.59
C ASP A 106 14.05 -11.04 0.21
N GLY A 107 12.97 -10.41 -0.28
CA GLY A 107 12.97 -9.71 -1.57
C GLY A 107 12.89 -10.63 -2.79
N LYS A 108 12.61 -11.92 -2.63
CA LYS A 108 12.55 -12.89 -3.74
C LYS A 108 11.23 -13.65 -3.76
N PHE A 109 10.81 -14.04 -4.97
CA PHE A 109 9.66 -14.93 -5.18
C PHE A 109 10.14 -16.32 -5.53
N TYR A 110 9.69 -17.31 -4.76
CA TYR A 110 9.98 -18.72 -4.96
C TYR A 110 8.69 -19.47 -5.28
N GLU A 111 8.72 -20.34 -6.29
CA GLU A 111 7.62 -21.28 -6.50
C GLU A 111 7.70 -22.42 -5.49
N LEU A 112 6.58 -22.69 -4.83
CA LEU A 112 6.41 -23.86 -3.96
C LEU A 112 5.77 -25.02 -4.73
N ASP A 113 6.17 -26.22 -4.38
CA ASP A 113 5.55 -27.46 -4.82
C ASP A 113 4.47 -27.88 -3.82
N ASP A 114 3.21 -27.92 -4.25
CA ASP A 114 2.08 -28.28 -3.38
C ASP A 114 2.14 -29.77 -2.93
N THR A 115 3.04 -30.59 -3.49
CA THR A 115 3.22 -32.00 -3.11
C THR A 115 4.26 -32.23 -2.00
N ILE A 116 5.05 -31.22 -1.67
CA ILE A 116 6.10 -31.30 -0.66
C ILE A 116 5.67 -30.47 0.56
N ASP A 117 5.95 -30.99 1.76
CA ASP A 117 5.68 -30.25 2.99
C ASP A 117 6.34 -28.86 2.99
N LEU A 118 5.59 -27.87 3.47
CA LEU A 118 5.96 -26.46 3.39
C LEU A 118 7.18 -26.13 4.25
N ASP A 119 7.29 -26.73 5.43
CA ASP A 119 8.41 -26.48 6.35
C ASP A 119 9.70 -27.08 5.79
N VAL A 120 9.59 -28.25 5.15
CA VAL A 120 10.70 -28.87 4.42
C VAL A 120 11.20 -27.96 3.30
N GLN A 121 10.30 -27.41 2.48
CA GLN A 121 10.67 -26.50 1.39
C GLN A 121 11.33 -25.21 1.89
N LYS A 122 10.72 -24.56 2.89
CA LYS A 122 11.23 -23.31 3.45
C LYS A 122 12.59 -23.48 4.16
N SER A 123 12.88 -24.68 4.65
CA SER A 123 14.19 -25.00 5.26
C SER A 123 15.35 -25.07 4.27
N ASN A 124 15.08 -25.30 2.97
CA ASN A 124 16.09 -25.39 1.92
C ASN A 124 15.78 -24.47 0.73
N ARG A 125 15.84 -23.16 0.98
CA ARG A 125 15.55 -22.09 0.00
C ARG A 125 16.36 -22.21 -1.30
N THR A 126 17.59 -22.73 -1.25
CA THR A 126 18.46 -22.90 -2.43
C THR A 126 17.95 -23.92 -3.44
N ALA A 127 17.10 -24.86 -3.01
CA ALA A 127 16.48 -25.84 -3.90
C ALA A 127 15.22 -25.31 -4.59
N LEU A 128 14.67 -24.16 -4.15
CA LEU A 128 13.45 -23.59 -4.70
C LEU A 128 13.73 -22.80 -5.98
N ARG A 129 12.81 -22.90 -6.93
CA ARG A 129 12.86 -22.14 -8.18
C ARG A 129 12.51 -20.68 -7.91
N GLN A 130 13.48 -19.77 -8.07
CA GLN A 130 13.22 -18.34 -8.04
C GLN A 130 12.48 -17.93 -9.34
N VAL A 131 11.35 -17.25 -9.19
CA VAL A 131 10.47 -16.81 -10.30
C VAL A 131 10.27 -15.29 -10.35
N GLY A 132 11.00 -14.57 -9.51
CA GLY A 132 10.99 -13.12 -9.47
C GLY A 132 11.71 -12.55 -8.26
N SER A 133 11.68 -11.23 -8.15
CA SER A 133 12.29 -10.48 -7.06
C SER A 133 11.66 -9.10 -6.92
N VAL A 134 11.81 -8.54 -5.73
CA VAL A 134 11.39 -7.20 -5.37
C VAL A 134 12.58 -6.46 -4.77
N ILE A 135 12.87 -5.29 -5.33
CA ILE A 135 13.81 -4.33 -4.75
C ILE A 135 13.01 -3.10 -4.40
N ALA A 136 13.00 -2.71 -3.14
CA ALA A 136 12.18 -1.61 -2.67
C ALA A 136 12.89 -0.82 -1.57
N GLY A 137 12.57 0.47 -1.48
CA GLY A 137 13.15 1.35 -0.49
C GLY A 137 12.88 2.82 -0.75
N PRO A 138 13.08 3.69 0.27
CA PRO A 138 13.03 5.12 0.06
C PRO A 138 14.09 5.54 -0.96
N ILE A 139 13.67 6.32 -1.96
CA ILE A 139 14.59 7.02 -2.83
C ILE A 139 15.25 8.11 -2.00
N THR A 140 16.56 8.22 -2.16
CA THR A 140 17.23 9.42 -1.69
C THR A 140 17.59 10.34 -2.84
N LEU A 141 17.25 11.61 -2.67
CA LEU A 141 17.67 12.71 -3.52
C LEU A 141 18.97 13.24 -2.95
N ASP A 142 20.02 13.30 -3.77
CA ASP A 142 21.14 14.16 -3.44
C ASP A 142 20.75 15.63 -3.65
N SER A 143 21.55 16.56 -3.12
CA SER A 143 21.34 17.99 -3.29
C SER A 143 21.49 18.48 -4.76
N GLN A 144 21.65 17.58 -5.73
CA GLN A 144 21.82 17.88 -7.16
C GLN A 144 20.80 17.15 -8.07
N GLY A 145 19.82 16.41 -7.52
CA GLY A 145 18.76 15.76 -8.30
C GLY A 145 19.13 14.39 -8.90
N GLU A 146 20.27 13.81 -8.56
CA GLU A 146 20.62 12.44 -8.95
C GLU A 146 20.30 11.46 -7.83
N ALA A 147 19.19 10.74 -7.99
CA ALA A 147 18.76 9.70 -7.06
C ALA A 147 19.47 8.36 -7.35
N SER A 148 20.09 7.77 -6.33
CA SER A 148 20.54 6.37 -6.35
C SER A 148 19.86 5.59 -5.23
N ALA A 149 19.48 4.34 -5.51
CA ALA A 149 19.01 3.43 -4.48
C ALA A 149 20.15 3.19 -3.46
N GLY A 150 20.00 3.69 -2.23
CA GLY A 150 20.89 3.35 -1.11
C GLY A 150 21.71 4.48 -0.47
N LYS A 151 21.33 5.76 -0.51
CA LYS A 151 22.08 6.82 0.19
C LYS A 151 21.22 7.90 0.88
N SER A 152 20.89 7.70 2.16
CA SER A 152 20.56 8.71 3.20
C SER A 152 19.36 9.64 3.00
N ILE A 153 18.18 9.24 3.51
CA ILE A 153 17.06 10.10 3.93
C ILE A 153 17.41 11.60 3.96
N LEU A 154 16.71 12.39 3.15
CA LEU A 154 16.67 13.84 3.30
C LEU A 154 16.14 14.16 4.72
N ASP A 155 17.06 14.39 5.66
CA ASP A 155 16.77 14.63 7.09
C ASP A 155 15.81 15.82 7.32
N ASN A 156 15.58 16.65 6.29
CA ASN A 156 14.66 17.78 6.31
C ASN A 156 13.17 17.41 6.08
N ASN A 157 12.86 16.28 5.45
CA ASN A 157 11.47 15.84 5.23
C ASN A 157 10.96 14.95 6.38
N GLN A 158 11.44 15.25 7.59
CA GLN A 158 11.03 14.58 8.81
C GLN A 158 10.80 15.60 9.89
N ARG A 159 9.79 15.37 10.71
CA ARG A 159 9.50 16.23 11.85
C ARG A 159 9.35 15.41 13.12
N GLU A 160 10.38 15.45 13.95
CA GLU A 160 10.34 14.87 15.28
C GLU A 160 9.59 15.76 16.28
N PHE A 161 8.84 15.12 17.18
CA PHE A 161 8.16 15.79 18.28
C PHE A 161 7.99 14.82 19.46
N ARG A 162 7.76 15.38 20.66
CA ARG A 162 7.75 14.62 21.93
C ARG A 162 6.64 15.11 22.86
N LYS A 163 6.35 14.30 23.90
CA LYS A 163 5.43 14.63 25.00
C LYS A 163 4.01 14.98 24.50
N GLN A 164 3.48 14.08 23.68
CA GLN A 164 2.20 14.20 23.00
C GLN A 164 1.05 13.78 23.90
N LYS A 165 -0.01 14.59 23.94
CA LYS A 165 -1.36 14.12 24.28
C LYS A 165 -2.15 14.06 22.98
N TYR A 166 -2.88 12.98 22.75
CA TYR A 166 -3.72 12.85 21.56
C TYR A 166 -4.98 12.07 21.92
N ILE A 167 -5.98 12.13 21.06
CA ILE A 167 -7.20 11.34 21.20
C ILE A 167 -7.16 10.27 20.13
N GLU A 168 -7.27 9.01 20.55
CA GLU A 168 -7.34 7.87 19.63
C GLU A 168 -8.51 8.00 18.66
N ASN A 169 -8.42 7.28 17.54
CA ASN A 169 -9.47 7.24 16.52
C ASN A 169 -9.97 8.64 16.13
N CYS A 170 -9.03 9.59 16.04
CA CYS A 170 -9.26 10.95 15.56
C CYS A 170 -10.31 11.73 16.36
N GLY A 171 -10.32 11.57 17.69
CA GLY A 171 -11.24 12.30 18.56
C GLY A 171 -12.39 11.46 19.14
N THR A 172 -12.51 10.20 18.74
CA THR A 172 -13.61 9.32 19.22
C THR A 172 -13.18 8.29 20.27
N GLY A 173 -11.87 8.06 20.41
CA GLY A 173 -11.32 7.06 21.34
C GLY A 173 -10.84 7.64 22.67
N ALA A 174 -10.00 6.88 23.36
CA ALA A 174 -9.45 7.30 24.64
C ALA A 174 -8.49 8.49 24.47
N VAL A 175 -8.51 9.40 25.45
CA VAL A 175 -7.50 10.45 25.57
C VAL A 175 -6.22 9.82 26.07
N GLN A 176 -5.20 9.81 25.22
CA GLN A 176 -3.87 9.36 25.57
C GLN A 176 -3.11 10.49 26.25
N GLY A 177 -2.66 10.21 27.48
CA GLY A 177 -1.81 11.11 28.25
C GLY A 177 -0.45 11.32 27.57
N THR A 178 0.41 12.09 28.22
CA THR A 178 1.73 12.42 27.68
C THR A 178 2.55 11.16 27.38
N SER A 179 2.69 10.82 26.10
CA SER A 179 3.42 9.64 25.67
C SER A 179 4.92 9.77 26.01
N PRO A 180 5.58 8.73 26.57
CA PRO A 180 7.02 8.71 26.74
C PRO A 180 7.78 8.45 25.42
N ARG A 181 7.05 8.17 24.33
CA ARG A 181 7.59 7.91 23.00
C ARG A 181 7.96 9.22 22.31
N ALA A 182 9.03 9.19 21.52
CA ALA A 182 9.25 10.21 20.50
C ALA A 182 8.50 9.78 19.24
N PHE A 183 7.94 10.74 18.54
CA PHE A 183 7.22 10.53 17.29
C PHE A 183 7.88 11.35 16.19
N LYS A 184 7.69 10.93 14.94
CA LYS A 184 8.27 11.56 13.78
C LYS A 184 7.34 11.43 12.59
N TYR A 185 6.88 12.54 12.03
CA TYR A 185 6.27 12.54 10.71
C TYR A 185 7.36 12.34 9.67
N VAL A 186 7.09 11.52 8.66
CA VAL A 186 8.02 11.23 7.56
C VAL A 186 7.26 11.31 6.24
N HIS A 187 7.75 12.15 5.35
CA HIS A 187 7.33 12.19 3.95
C HIS A 187 8.50 11.72 3.08
N GLU A 188 8.26 10.75 2.21
CA GLU A 188 9.33 10.18 1.37
C GLU A 188 8.78 9.73 0.01
N ILE A 189 9.66 9.73 -0.99
CA ILE A 189 9.42 8.97 -2.21
C ILE A 189 9.98 7.57 -2.01
N PHE A 190 9.14 6.57 -2.27
CA PHE A 190 9.50 5.16 -2.15
C PHE A 190 9.50 4.51 -3.53
N ALA A 191 10.61 3.90 -3.92
CA ALA A 191 10.69 3.11 -5.13
C ALA A 191 10.42 1.64 -4.83
N GLU A 192 9.75 0.97 -5.77
CA GLU A 192 9.63 -0.48 -5.79
C GLU A 192 9.83 -0.97 -7.21
N THR A 193 10.68 -1.97 -7.38
CA THR A 193 10.87 -2.70 -8.64
C THR A 193 10.47 -4.13 -8.43
N ILE A 194 9.45 -4.59 -9.15
CA ILE A 194 9.01 -5.98 -9.16
C ILE A 194 9.43 -6.62 -10.47
N THR A 195 10.35 -7.56 -10.42
CA THR A 195 10.72 -8.42 -11.55
C THR A 195 9.96 -9.73 -11.42
N SER A 196 9.20 -10.10 -12.45
CA SER A 196 8.35 -11.29 -12.44
C SER A 196 8.36 -11.97 -13.80
N GLY A 197 8.24 -13.29 -13.82
CA GLY A 197 8.18 -14.08 -15.06
C GLY A 197 9.16 -15.24 -15.07
N ALA A 198 9.12 -16.02 -16.14
CA ALA A 198 10.10 -17.09 -16.34
C ALA A 198 11.47 -16.49 -16.72
N PRO A 199 12.59 -17.15 -16.37
CA PRO A 199 13.91 -16.75 -16.82
C PRO A 199 13.97 -16.54 -18.34
N GLY A 200 14.46 -15.38 -18.79
CA GLY A 200 14.52 -14.97 -20.20
C GLY A 200 13.25 -14.31 -20.75
N PHE A 201 12.16 -14.26 -19.98
CA PHE A 201 10.90 -13.59 -20.31
C PHE A 201 10.42 -12.72 -19.14
N GLU A 202 11.35 -12.23 -18.34
CA GLU A 202 11.02 -11.41 -17.17
C GLU A 202 10.43 -10.08 -17.62
N VAL A 203 9.46 -9.60 -16.84
CA VAL A 203 8.95 -8.24 -16.92
C VAL A 203 9.31 -7.54 -15.61
N SER A 204 9.97 -6.39 -15.73
CA SER A 204 10.26 -5.53 -14.58
C SER A 204 9.29 -4.36 -14.56
N GLN A 205 8.59 -4.22 -13.44
CA GLN A 205 7.72 -3.08 -13.16
C GLN A 205 8.41 -2.18 -12.15
N TYR A 206 8.70 -0.95 -12.56
CA TYR A 206 9.29 0.10 -11.76
C TYR A 206 8.19 1.04 -11.30
N ALA A 207 8.00 1.23 -10.01
CA ALA A 207 7.02 2.13 -9.44
C ALA A 207 7.64 3.08 -8.43
N ILE A 208 7.13 4.30 -8.38
CA ILE A 208 7.39 5.26 -7.30
C ILE A 208 6.10 5.67 -6.62
N HIS A 209 6.18 5.80 -5.31
CA HIS A 209 5.07 6.14 -4.43
C HIS A 209 5.45 7.32 -3.56
N LEU A 210 4.52 8.25 -3.34
CA LEU A 210 4.60 9.18 -2.22
C LEU A 210 4.11 8.45 -0.97
N ARG A 211 4.96 8.35 0.05
CA ARG A 211 4.59 7.82 1.36
C ARG A 211 4.56 8.91 2.41
N VAL A 212 3.48 8.90 3.17
CA VAL A 212 3.23 9.81 4.28
C VAL A 212 2.94 8.95 5.50
N LYS A 213 3.88 8.92 6.45
CA LYS A 213 3.84 8.00 7.60
C LYS A 213 4.25 8.67 8.91
N LEU A 214 3.74 8.12 10.00
CA LEU A 214 4.19 8.42 11.34
C LEU A 214 5.05 7.27 11.84
N GLU A 215 6.18 7.62 12.45
CA GLU A 215 7.04 6.68 13.14
C GLU A 215 7.10 7.02 14.64
N TYR A 216 7.31 6.02 15.47
CA TYR A 216 7.59 6.20 16.89
C TYR A 216 8.89 5.51 17.30
N ASN A 217 9.48 6.02 18.37
CA ASN A 217 10.65 5.43 19.01
C ASN A 217 10.43 5.40 20.53
N HIS A 218 10.49 4.20 21.09
CA HIS A 218 10.50 4.00 22.54
C HIS A 218 11.93 3.74 23.01
N LYS A 219 12.47 4.65 23.84
CA LYS A 219 13.79 4.53 24.49
C LYS A 219 14.98 4.34 23.52
N ARG A 220 14.97 5.06 22.39
CA ARG A 220 16.09 5.20 21.42
C ARG A 220 16.55 3.90 20.73
N ARG A 221 15.71 2.87 20.64
CA ARG A 221 16.15 1.58 20.07
C ARG A 221 16.15 1.58 18.54
N ARG A 222 15.02 1.87 17.89
CA ARG A 222 14.85 2.10 16.43
C ARG A 222 13.52 2.82 16.20
N TRP A 223 13.40 3.60 15.12
CA TRP A 223 12.12 4.11 14.64
C TRP A 223 11.28 2.96 14.07
N ARG A 224 9.96 2.98 14.33
CA ARG A 224 8.99 1.98 13.88
C ARG A 224 7.75 2.67 13.37
N LEU A 225 7.07 2.07 12.41
CA LEU A 225 5.78 2.56 11.92
C LEU A 225 4.78 2.65 13.08
N SER A 226 4.00 3.73 13.09
CA SER A 226 3.06 4.09 14.16
C SER A 226 1.64 4.14 13.61
N GLY A 227 0.75 3.25 14.07
CA GLY A 227 -0.62 3.16 13.59
C GLY A 227 -1.56 4.30 14.02
N GLU A 228 -1.08 5.27 14.83
CA GLU A 228 -1.89 6.39 15.29
C GLU A 228 -2.43 7.22 14.12
N ARG A 229 -3.76 7.35 14.10
CA ARG A 229 -4.48 8.10 13.09
C ARG A 229 -4.37 9.60 13.31
N ARG A 230 -4.36 10.35 12.21
CA ARG A 230 -4.17 11.79 12.16
C ARG A 230 -4.93 12.41 11.00
N GLU A 231 -5.06 13.73 11.06
CA GLU A 231 -5.45 14.52 9.92
C GLU A 231 -4.29 14.52 8.92
N ILE A 232 -4.55 14.18 7.66
CA ILE A 232 -3.57 14.19 6.57
C ILE A 232 -4.20 14.92 5.38
N SER A 233 -3.47 15.87 4.80
CA SER A 233 -3.80 16.48 3.52
C SER A 233 -2.57 16.48 2.61
N ILE A 234 -2.74 16.08 1.37
CA ILE A 234 -1.71 16.00 0.33
C ILE A 234 -2.23 16.77 -0.88
N SER A 235 -1.43 17.69 -1.39
CA SER A 235 -1.66 18.34 -2.67
C SER A 235 -0.31 18.52 -3.35
N VAL A 236 0.02 17.60 -4.25
CA VAL A 236 1.32 17.57 -4.92
C VAL A 236 1.16 17.35 -6.42
N SER A 237 2.02 17.97 -7.20
CA SER A 237 2.24 17.68 -8.61
C SER A 237 3.45 16.76 -8.78
N ASN A 238 3.43 15.97 -9.84
CA ASN A 238 4.49 15.03 -10.16
C ASN A 238 4.79 15.05 -11.66
N SER A 239 6.07 15.14 -11.99
CA SER A 239 6.58 15.01 -13.36
C SER A 239 7.81 14.11 -13.43
N SER A 240 7.94 13.21 -12.45
CA SER A 240 9.10 12.31 -12.32
C SER A 240 9.19 11.33 -13.50
N VAL A 241 10.41 11.02 -13.93
CA VAL A 241 10.69 10.19 -15.12
C VAL A 241 11.72 9.12 -14.80
N LEU A 242 11.51 7.89 -15.29
CA LEU A 242 12.52 6.83 -15.23
C LEU A 242 13.53 7.02 -16.36
N ARG A 243 14.82 6.95 -16.05
CA ARG A 243 15.94 7.01 -17.00
C ARG A 243 16.75 5.73 -16.98
N ASN A 244 17.45 5.45 -18.07
CA ASN A 244 18.43 4.37 -18.15
C ASN A 244 19.85 4.85 -17.78
N ARG A 245 20.82 3.93 -17.82
CA ARG A 245 22.24 4.20 -17.55
C ARG A 245 22.86 5.37 -18.32
N ILE A 246 22.38 5.66 -19.54
CA ILE A 246 22.88 6.77 -20.37
C ILE A 246 22.06 8.05 -20.19
N GLY A 247 21.20 8.12 -19.19
CA GLY A 247 20.39 9.28 -18.83
C GLY A 247 19.17 9.51 -19.73
N GLN A 248 18.84 8.59 -20.65
CA GLN A 248 17.70 8.76 -21.54
C GLN A 248 16.39 8.35 -20.85
N PRO A 249 15.32 9.15 -20.97
CA PRO A 249 13.99 8.77 -20.51
C PRO A 249 13.54 7.45 -21.12
N ILE A 250 13.02 6.56 -20.28
CA ILE A 250 12.32 5.36 -20.74
C ILE A 250 11.00 5.80 -21.34
N ARG A 251 10.71 5.32 -22.55
CA ARG A 251 9.44 5.61 -23.21
C ARG A 251 8.33 4.83 -22.50
N PRO A 252 7.24 5.49 -22.10
CA PRO A 252 6.13 4.80 -21.45
C PRO A 252 5.45 3.86 -22.44
N HIS A 253 5.07 2.68 -21.95
CA HIS A 253 4.18 1.75 -22.60
C HIS A 253 2.72 2.14 -22.31
N PRO A 254 1.72 1.80 -23.16
CA PRO A 254 0.31 2.13 -22.88
C PRO A 254 -0.26 1.58 -21.56
N SER A 255 0.35 0.55 -20.99
CA SER A 255 -0.03 -0.02 -19.68
C SER A 255 0.61 0.71 -18.49
N ASP A 256 1.48 1.68 -18.74
CA ASP A 256 2.17 2.44 -17.72
C ASP A 256 1.27 3.53 -17.14
N ILE A 257 1.53 3.90 -15.90
CA ILE A 257 0.72 4.88 -15.17
C ILE A 257 1.60 6.07 -14.85
N SER A 258 1.17 7.26 -15.23
CA SER A 258 1.77 8.51 -14.78
C SER A 258 0.69 9.37 -14.14
N VAL A 259 0.82 9.62 -12.85
CA VAL A 259 -0.09 10.45 -12.07
C VAL A 259 0.53 11.85 -11.97
N GLY A 260 -0.01 12.79 -12.74
CA GLY A 260 0.52 14.17 -12.79
C GLY A 260 0.24 15.00 -11.53
N SER A 261 -0.75 14.60 -10.73
CA SER A 261 -1.04 15.22 -9.44
C SER A 261 -1.72 14.25 -8.49
N VAL A 262 -1.40 14.35 -7.20
CA VAL A 262 -2.02 13.59 -6.12
C VAL A 262 -2.68 14.58 -5.17
N THR A 263 -3.99 14.41 -5.00
CA THR A 263 -4.77 15.13 -3.98
C THR A 263 -5.40 14.12 -3.04
N PHE A 264 -5.26 14.34 -1.74
CA PHE A 264 -5.90 13.54 -0.71
C PHE A 264 -6.17 14.42 0.51
N SER A 265 -7.30 14.19 1.18
CA SER A 265 -7.58 14.82 2.47
C SER A 265 -8.42 13.87 3.32
N SER A 266 -7.97 13.61 4.53
CA SER A 266 -8.72 12.86 5.53
C SER A 266 -8.51 13.49 6.90
N GLN A 267 -9.59 13.58 7.67
CA GLN A 267 -9.52 13.95 9.08
C GLN A 267 -9.10 12.77 9.96
N CYS A 268 -9.05 11.56 9.39
CA CYS A 268 -8.71 10.36 10.12
C CYS A 268 -8.05 9.30 9.24
N ALA A 269 -6.72 9.36 9.14
CA ALA A 269 -5.91 8.41 8.40
C ALA A 269 -4.68 7.97 9.20
N SER A 270 -4.29 6.69 9.09
CA SER A 270 -3.06 6.18 9.72
C SER A 270 -1.84 6.52 8.85
N HIS A 271 -1.64 5.85 7.73
CA HIS A 271 -0.60 6.14 6.76
C HIS A 271 -1.23 6.39 5.42
N GLN A 272 -0.48 6.96 4.48
CA GLN A 272 -0.89 7.01 3.09
C GLN A 272 0.28 6.66 2.18
N SER A 273 0.00 5.83 1.18
CA SER A 273 0.88 5.58 0.04
C SER A 273 0.10 5.91 -1.21
N ARG A 274 0.70 6.69 -2.12
CA ARG A 274 0.08 7.11 -3.37
C ARG A 274 1.01 6.83 -4.52
N LEU A 275 0.58 6.01 -5.47
CA LEU A 275 1.30 5.78 -6.71
C LEU A 275 1.48 7.11 -7.46
N LEU A 276 2.72 7.42 -7.83
CA LEU A 276 3.07 8.60 -8.63
C LEU A 276 3.35 8.23 -10.08
N ASN A 277 4.14 7.19 -10.31
CA ASN A 277 4.50 6.73 -11.64
C ASN A 277 4.79 5.22 -11.61
N SER A 278 4.48 4.51 -12.69
CA SER A 278 4.81 3.11 -12.91
C SER A 278 5.18 2.86 -14.37
N ILE A 279 6.33 2.23 -14.61
CA ILE A 279 6.84 1.84 -15.93
C ILE A 279 7.06 0.32 -15.98
N ASN A 280 6.56 -0.33 -17.02
CA ASN A 280 6.82 -1.74 -17.29
C ASN A 280 7.85 -1.89 -18.41
N ALA A 281 8.82 -2.79 -18.23
CA ALA A 281 9.84 -3.10 -19.22
C ALA A 281 9.99 -4.61 -19.41
N ALA A 282 10.29 -5.02 -20.65
CA ALA A 282 10.74 -6.37 -20.94
C ALA A 282 12.16 -6.55 -20.38
N GLY A 283 12.24 -7.18 -19.22
CA GLY A 283 13.46 -7.38 -18.45
C GLY A 283 13.91 -6.17 -17.63
N PRO A 284 14.95 -6.34 -16.81
CA PRO A 284 15.55 -5.24 -16.06
C PRO A 284 16.23 -4.21 -16.97
N ILE A 285 15.98 -2.93 -16.72
CA ILE A 285 16.65 -1.81 -17.37
C ILE A 285 18.00 -1.59 -16.69
N ALA A 286 19.08 -1.65 -17.47
CA ALA A 286 20.43 -1.39 -16.98
C ALA A 286 20.57 0.05 -16.47
N GLY A 287 21.00 0.19 -15.21
CA GLY A 287 21.21 1.48 -14.55
C GLY A 287 19.94 2.32 -14.42
N ALA A 288 18.78 1.68 -14.25
CA ALA A 288 17.51 2.38 -14.09
C ALA A 288 17.55 3.32 -12.87
N ASN A 289 17.21 4.59 -13.08
CA ASN A 289 17.15 5.59 -12.03
C ASN A 289 15.97 6.55 -12.24
N TRP A 290 15.34 6.97 -11.15
CA TRP A 290 14.24 7.93 -11.20
C TRP A 290 14.78 9.36 -11.08
N ASP A 291 14.46 10.20 -12.05
CA ASP A 291 14.57 11.66 -11.98
C ASP A 291 13.29 12.15 -11.28
N ILE A 292 13.39 12.45 -9.98
CA ILE A 292 12.26 12.82 -9.13
C ILE A 292 11.95 14.29 -9.29
N ARG A 293 10.67 14.59 -9.52
CA ARG A 293 10.15 15.95 -9.71
C ARG A 293 8.78 16.03 -9.06
N VAL A 294 8.75 16.22 -7.75
CA VAL A 294 7.53 16.23 -6.93
C VAL A 294 7.46 17.52 -6.14
N ASN A 295 6.38 18.27 -6.32
CA ASN A 295 6.23 19.60 -5.77
C ASN A 295 4.87 19.76 -5.11
N GLY A 296 4.79 20.44 -3.97
CA GLY A 296 3.50 20.78 -3.38
C GLY A 296 3.53 20.89 -1.87
N VAL A 297 2.39 20.58 -1.24
CA VAL A 297 2.21 20.73 0.20
C VAL A 297 1.60 19.46 0.78
N ILE A 298 2.19 19.01 1.88
CA ILE A 298 1.68 17.94 2.72
C ILE A 298 1.45 18.49 4.12
N THR A 299 0.31 18.19 4.73
CA THR A 299 0.04 18.59 6.12
C THR A 299 -0.41 17.42 6.97
N GLU A 300 0.13 17.34 8.18
CA GLU A 300 -0.23 16.29 9.14
C GLU A 300 -0.41 16.83 10.57
N LYS A 301 -1.41 16.32 11.29
CA LYS A 301 -1.58 16.59 12.74
C LYS A 301 -2.39 15.49 13.44
N MET A 302 -1.89 14.99 14.57
CA MET A 302 -2.70 14.17 15.48
C MET A 302 -3.82 14.98 16.16
N VAL A 303 -5.00 14.37 16.29
CA VAL A 303 -6.14 14.99 16.97
C VAL A 303 -5.90 15.04 18.48
N GLY A 304 -6.24 16.16 19.12
CA GLY A 304 -6.01 16.39 20.55
C GLY A 304 -4.59 16.86 20.92
N ASP A 305 -3.67 16.90 19.95
CA ASP A 305 -2.32 17.43 20.14
C ASP A 305 -2.26 18.96 20.01
N VAL A 306 -1.20 19.55 20.55
CA VAL A 306 -0.94 20.99 20.47
C VAL A 306 -0.74 21.43 19.02
N SER A 307 -1.31 22.58 18.66
CA SER A 307 -1.25 23.08 17.28
C SER A 307 0.17 23.30 16.77
N ALA A 308 1.13 23.56 17.67
CA ALA A 308 2.53 23.72 17.32
C ALA A 308 3.09 22.48 16.60
N ASN A 309 2.60 21.28 16.86
CA ASN A 309 3.08 20.04 16.24
C ASN A 309 2.44 19.75 14.87
N ARG A 310 1.44 20.54 14.42
CA ARG A 310 0.94 20.42 13.04
C ARG A 310 2.06 20.74 12.08
N TRP A 311 2.42 19.79 11.22
CA TRP A 311 3.41 20.00 10.19
C TRP A 311 2.72 20.40 8.90
N ARG A 312 3.22 21.48 8.29
CA ARG A 312 2.93 21.86 6.91
C ARG A 312 4.26 21.83 6.19
N ASP A 313 4.45 20.79 5.41
CA ASP A 313 5.66 20.56 4.63
C ASP A 313 5.43 21.05 3.20
N THR A 314 6.25 21.99 2.74
CA THR A 314 6.23 22.45 1.35
C THR A 314 7.40 21.79 0.66
N ILE A 315 7.10 20.79 -0.17
CA ILE A 315 8.11 19.96 -0.81
C ILE A 315 8.41 20.47 -2.22
N ASN A 316 9.69 20.44 -2.57
CA ASN A 316 10.24 20.64 -3.91
C ASN A 316 11.40 19.67 -4.04
N TRP A 317 11.07 18.50 -4.55
CA TRP A 317 11.92 17.33 -4.67
C TRP A 317 12.24 17.04 -6.12
#